data_AF-W2F481-F1
#
_entry.id   AF-W2F481-F1
#
_cell.length_a   1.000
_cell.length_b   1.000
_cell.length_c   1.000
_cell.angle_alpha   90.00
_cell.angle_beta   90.00
_cell.angle_gamma   90.00
#
_symmetry.space_group_name_H-M   'P 1'
#
loop_
_entity.id
_entity.type
_entity.pdbx_description
1 polymer ?
#
loop_
_entity_poly.entity_id
_entity_poly.type
_entity_poly.pdbx_seq_one_letter_code
_entity_poly.pdbx_strand_id
1 'polypeptide(L)'
;MALEKFQVAVLADRLDELLDEVLRRSGGRAPVPAMAPAELADQGPLDLPLDEDFRVGTMALAWDPDTSQVIIEAQEAGESDDDEEDEDDLLADDRPEPAVLRVRISAAAARAFSRRALEVVAAGRPPCPLCGRPLDPEGHICVRLNGHHPGGLTA
;
A
#
# COMPACT_ATOMS: atom_id res chain seq x y z
N MET A 1 11.20 -3.87 5.82
CA MET A 1 10.26 -2.74 6.05
C MET A 1 8.82 -3.24 6.20
N ALA A 2 7.99 -2.56 6.97
CA ALA A 2 6.54 -2.82 7.06
C ALA A 2 5.71 -1.60 6.66
N LEU A 3 4.57 -1.85 5.99
CA LEU A 3 3.57 -0.84 5.64
C LEU A 3 2.20 -1.26 6.15
N GLU A 4 1.45 -0.28 6.66
CA GLU A 4 0.04 -0.45 7.01
C GLU A 4 -0.82 -0.68 5.77
N LYS A 5 -1.93 -1.40 5.94
CA LYS A 5 -2.87 -1.70 4.84
C LYS A 5 -3.34 -0.43 4.12
N PHE A 6 -3.64 0.63 4.89
CA PHE A 6 -4.06 1.91 4.34
C PHE A 6 -2.94 2.61 3.57
N GLN A 7 -1.70 2.56 4.07
CA GLN A 7 -0.54 3.12 3.36
C GLN A 7 -0.33 2.43 2.01
N VAL A 8 -0.49 1.10 1.93
CA VAL A 8 -0.41 0.36 0.67
C VAL A 8 -1.48 0.81 -0.32
N ALA A 9 -2.72 1.01 0.14
CA ALA A 9 -3.81 1.49 -0.70
C ALA A 9 -3.52 2.89 -1.27
N VAL A 10 -3.11 3.82 -0.39
CA VAL A 10 -2.75 5.19 -0.80
C VAL A 10 -1.57 5.19 -1.77
N LEU A 11 -0.53 4.38 -1.51
CA LEU A 11 0.61 4.25 -2.40
C LEU A 11 0.19 3.80 -3.81
N ALA A 12 -0.65 2.78 -3.90
CA ALA A 12 -1.14 2.24 -5.16
C ALA A 12 -1.95 3.27 -5.96
N ASP A 13 -2.89 3.96 -5.31
CA ASP A 13 -3.72 5.00 -5.93
C ASP A 13 -2.85 6.17 -6.42
N ARG A 14 -1.91 6.65 -5.58
CA ARG A 14 -1.01 7.77 -5.92
C ARG A 14 -0.05 7.43 -7.05
N LEU A 15 0.40 6.18 -7.15
CA LEU A 15 1.19 5.70 -8.27
C LEU A 15 0.39 5.77 -9.58
N ASP A 16 -0.88 5.33 -9.58
CA ASP A 16 -1.72 5.42 -10.77
C ASP A 16 -2.01 6.87 -11.18
N GLU A 17 -2.31 7.75 -10.21
CA GLU A 17 -2.49 9.19 -10.45
C GLU A 17 -1.23 9.83 -11.06
N LEU A 18 -0.04 9.52 -10.52
CA LEU A 18 1.23 10.02 -11.03
C LEU A 18 1.45 9.59 -12.48
N LEU A 19 1.23 8.32 -12.78
CA LEU A 19 1.43 7.75 -14.12
C LEU A 19 0.45 8.33 -15.15
N ASP A 20 -0.82 8.51 -14.76
CA ASP A 20 -1.82 9.19 -15.58
C ASP A 20 -1.41 10.64 -15.88
N GLU A 21 -0.90 11.35 -14.87
CA GLU A 21 -0.45 12.72 -15.03
C GLU A 21 0.78 12.83 -15.95
N VAL A 22 1.74 11.92 -15.83
CA VAL A 22 2.90 11.83 -16.72
C VAL A 22 2.46 11.59 -18.17
N LEU A 23 1.51 10.68 -18.39
CA LEU A 23 0.96 10.42 -19.72
C LEU A 23 0.24 11.65 -20.29
N ARG A 24 -0.56 12.33 -19.46
CA ARG A 24 -1.28 13.55 -19.83
C ARG A 24 -0.32 14.67 -20.24
N ARG A 25 0.70 14.96 -19.41
CA ARG A 25 1.68 16.05 -19.65
C ARG A 25 2.58 15.77 -20.84
N SER A 26 2.95 14.53 -21.08
CA SER A 26 3.76 14.13 -22.23
C SER A 26 2.98 14.07 -23.55
N GLY A 27 1.65 14.27 -23.52
CA GLY A 27 0.78 14.11 -24.67
C GLY A 27 0.80 12.67 -25.21
N GLY A 28 0.91 11.68 -24.34
CA GLY A 28 0.95 10.26 -24.69
C GLY A 28 2.30 9.74 -25.18
N ARG A 29 3.38 10.53 -25.06
CA ARG A 29 4.72 10.16 -25.57
C ARG A 29 5.58 9.44 -24.53
N ALA A 30 5.32 9.63 -23.23
CA ALA A 30 6.03 8.91 -22.19
C ALA A 30 5.75 7.40 -22.32
N PRO A 31 6.74 6.52 -22.02
CA PRO A 31 6.58 5.06 -22.11
C PRO A 31 5.79 4.52 -20.89
N VAL A 32 4.63 5.10 -20.61
CA VAL A 32 3.72 4.71 -19.52
C VAL A 32 2.58 3.92 -20.13
N PRO A 33 2.43 2.63 -19.81
CA PRO A 33 1.30 1.86 -20.31
C PRO A 33 -0.01 2.31 -19.64
N ALA A 34 -1.09 2.30 -20.42
CA ALA A 34 -2.42 2.63 -19.92
C ALA A 34 -2.96 1.61 -18.90
N MET A 35 -2.48 0.36 -18.96
CA MET A 35 -2.86 -0.73 -18.08
C MET A 35 -1.62 -1.54 -17.68
N ALA A 36 -1.70 -2.23 -16.55
CA ALA A 36 -0.69 -3.17 -16.10
C ALA A 36 -0.48 -4.29 -17.13
N PRO A 37 0.74 -4.46 -17.69
CA PRO A 37 1.06 -5.55 -18.61
C PRO A 37 0.79 -6.93 -17.99
N ALA A 38 0.34 -7.89 -18.80
CA ALA A 38 0.01 -9.22 -18.33
C ALA A 38 1.26 -10.01 -17.91
N GLU A 39 2.38 -9.77 -18.59
CA GLU A 39 3.67 -10.42 -18.36
C GLU A 39 4.29 -10.04 -17.01
N LEU A 40 3.85 -8.91 -16.43
CA LEU A 40 4.26 -8.42 -15.11
C LEU A 40 3.23 -8.73 -14.02
N ALA A 41 2.19 -9.51 -14.33
CA ALA A 41 1.25 -9.95 -13.31
C ALA A 41 1.96 -10.88 -12.32
N ASP A 42 2.08 -10.43 -11.08
CA ASP A 42 2.56 -11.23 -9.96
C ASP A 42 1.40 -11.54 -9.03
N GLN A 43 1.04 -12.81 -8.94
CA GLN A 43 -0.03 -13.34 -8.07
C GLN A 43 0.52 -14.40 -7.11
N GLY A 44 1.85 -14.52 -7.02
CA GLY A 44 2.50 -15.44 -6.10
C GLY A 44 2.31 -15.02 -4.64
N PRO A 45 2.54 -15.92 -3.68
CA PRO A 45 2.71 -15.53 -2.29
C PRO A 45 3.99 -14.70 -2.12
N LEU A 46 4.10 -14.00 -0.98
CA LEU A 46 5.37 -13.41 -0.57
C LEU A 46 6.37 -14.51 -0.20
N ASP A 47 7.65 -14.25 -0.48
CA ASP A 47 8.73 -15.14 -0.05
C ASP A 47 8.87 -15.10 1.48
N LEU A 48 9.13 -16.28 2.08
CA LEU A 48 9.27 -16.45 3.52
C LEU A 48 10.71 -16.91 3.86
N PRO A 49 11.28 -16.49 5.00
CA PRO A 49 10.68 -15.64 6.05
C PRO A 49 10.64 -14.15 5.69
N LEU A 50 9.68 -13.42 6.27
CA LEU A 50 9.62 -11.95 6.18
C LEU A 50 10.24 -11.37 7.43
N ASP A 51 11.33 -10.62 7.25
CA ASP A 51 11.97 -9.84 8.31
C ASP A 51 11.67 -8.35 8.11
N GLU A 52 11.30 -7.67 9.19
CA GLU A 52 10.98 -6.25 9.18
C GLU A 52 12.19 -5.45 9.66
N ASP A 53 12.78 -4.63 8.77
CA ASP A 53 13.85 -3.71 9.18
C ASP A 53 13.36 -2.48 9.95
N PHE A 54 12.25 -1.87 9.50
CA PHE A 54 11.63 -0.67 10.09
C PHE A 54 10.19 -0.49 9.62
N ARG A 55 9.39 0.29 10.37
CA ARG A 55 8.03 0.70 9.99
C ARG A 55 8.05 1.96 9.16
N VAL A 56 7.31 2.00 8.06
CA VAL A 56 7.23 3.19 7.20
C VAL A 56 6.27 4.21 7.81
N GLY A 57 6.72 5.45 8.00
CA GLY A 57 5.88 6.59 8.40
C GLY A 57 5.45 7.41 7.20
N THR A 58 6.43 7.98 6.49
CA THR A 58 6.19 8.87 5.34
C THR A 58 6.64 8.23 4.04
N MET A 59 5.86 8.46 2.97
CA MET A 59 6.22 8.04 1.61
C MET A 59 6.17 9.22 0.64
N ALA A 60 7.11 9.24 -0.31
CA ALA A 60 7.14 10.19 -1.42
C ALA A 60 7.24 9.47 -2.75
N LEU A 61 6.60 10.06 -3.77
CA LEU A 61 6.62 9.56 -5.15
C LEU A 61 7.19 10.63 -6.08
N ALA A 62 8.04 10.21 -7.00
CA ALA A 62 8.56 11.07 -8.06
C ALA A 62 8.63 10.32 -9.40
N TRP A 63 8.58 11.09 -10.49
CA TRP A 63 8.84 10.60 -11.83
C TRP A 63 10.18 11.15 -12.32
N ASP A 64 11.06 10.26 -12.77
CA ASP A 64 12.30 10.61 -13.46
C ASP A 64 12.06 10.56 -14.98
N PRO A 65 12.04 11.71 -15.68
CA PRO A 65 11.83 11.75 -17.12
C PRO A 65 13.01 11.22 -17.93
N ASP A 66 14.23 11.26 -17.39
CA ASP A 66 15.44 10.86 -18.11
C ASP A 66 15.52 9.34 -18.22
N THR A 67 15.14 8.64 -17.14
CA THR A 67 15.12 7.17 -17.09
C THR A 67 13.73 6.58 -17.33
N SER A 68 12.69 7.41 -17.36
CA SER A 68 11.28 6.99 -17.42
C SER A 68 10.90 6.01 -16.30
N GLN A 69 11.33 6.33 -15.08
CA GLN A 69 11.11 5.51 -13.90
C GLN A 69 10.31 6.25 -12.83
N VAL A 70 9.54 5.49 -12.07
CA VAL A 70 8.95 5.96 -10.82
C VAL A 70 9.96 5.71 -9.71
N ILE A 71 10.14 6.74 -8.87
CA ILE A 71 10.92 6.68 -7.65
C ILE A 71 9.94 6.68 -6.48
N ILE A 72 10.03 5.66 -5.64
CA ILE A 72 9.29 5.52 -4.40
C ILE A 72 10.29 5.69 -3.27
N GLU A 73 10.04 6.62 -2.38
CA GLU A 73 10.83 6.81 -1.17
C GLU A 73 9.96 6.52 0.04
N ALA A 74 10.45 5.67 0.93
CA ALA A 74 9.79 5.29 2.18
C ALA A 74 10.75 5.59 3.33
N GLN A 75 10.31 6.46 4.23
CA GLN A 75 11.07 6.85 5.42
C GLN A 75 10.47 6.18 6.64
N GLU A 76 11.34 5.78 7.56
CA GLU A 76 11.00 5.24 8.87
C GLU A 76 10.06 6.17 9.65
N ALA A 77 9.10 5.57 10.35
CA ALA A 77 8.21 6.27 11.27
C ALA A 77 9.02 6.83 12.45
N GLY A 78 8.74 8.08 12.83
CA GLY A 78 9.37 8.67 14.01
C GLY A 78 8.81 8.04 15.28
N GLU A 79 9.61 8.05 16.36
CA GLU A 79 9.24 7.56 17.69
C GLU A 79 7.95 8.24 18.24
N SER A 80 7.54 9.39 17.69
CA SER A 80 6.34 10.13 18.09
C SER A 80 5.03 9.70 17.41
N ASP A 81 5.05 8.79 16.44
CA ASP A 81 3.82 8.39 15.72
C ASP A 81 3.06 7.24 16.41
N ASP A 82 3.69 6.51 17.34
CA ASP A 82 3.07 5.39 18.08
C ASP A 82 2.80 5.68 19.58
N ASP A 83 3.40 6.73 20.17
CA ASP A 83 3.25 7.07 21.60
C ASP A 83 2.85 8.55 21.83
N GLU A 84 1.70 8.80 22.46
CA GLU A 84 1.21 10.13 22.87
C GLU A 84 1.94 10.72 24.11
N GLU A 85 3.09 10.18 24.51
CA GLU A 85 3.79 10.62 25.73
C GLU A 85 5.29 10.86 25.45
N ASP A 86 5.67 12.14 25.45
CA ASP A 86 6.98 12.73 25.81
C ASP A 86 7.53 13.74 24.77
N GLU A 87 7.03 14.97 24.85
CA GLU A 87 7.54 16.15 24.12
C GLU A 87 8.97 16.56 24.52
N ASP A 88 9.58 15.90 25.52
CA ASP A 88 10.87 16.26 26.13
C ASP A 88 12.08 15.55 25.46
N ASP A 89 11.86 14.50 24.64
CA ASP A 89 12.94 13.71 23.99
C ASP A 89 13.25 14.15 22.54
N LEU A 90 12.50 15.12 22.00
CA LEU A 90 12.70 15.62 20.64
C LEU A 90 13.99 16.45 20.44
N LEU A 91 14.68 16.80 21.53
CA LEU A 91 15.83 17.73 21.57
C LEU A 91 17.19 17.04 21.74
N ALA A 92 17.26 15.70 21.76
CA ALA A 92 18.52 14.96 21.82
C ALA A 92 19.20 14.89 20.43
N ASP A 93 20.38 15.51 20.31
CA ASP A 93 21.22 15.57 19.09
C ASP A 93 21.91 14.22 18.74
N ASP A 94 21.67 13.17 19.54
CA ASP A 94 22.27 11.83 19.40
C ASP A 94 21.30 10.77 18.86
N ARG A 95 20.10 11.16 18.38
CA ARG A 95 19.17 10.20 17.76
C ARG A 95 19.69 9.72 16.41
N PRO A 96 19.61 8.41 16.12
CA PRO A 96 19.98 7.88 14.80
C PRO A 96 19.11 8.53 13.71
N GLU A 97 19.72 8.85 12.57
CA GLU A 97 18.96 9.34 11.41
C GLU A 97 17.94 8.28 10.98
N PRO A 98 16.68 8.67 10.67
CA PRO A 98 15.64 7.73 10.29
C PRO A 98 16.04 6.96 9.03
N ALA A 99 15.75 5.66 9.00
CA ALA A 99 16.03 4.84 7.83
C ALA A 99 15.24 5.30 6.61
N VAL A 100 15.88 5.31 5.43
CA VAL A 100 15.25 5.67 4.16
C VAL A 100 15.49 4.57 3.13
N LEU A 101 14.40 4.04 2.56
CA LEU A 101 14.45 3.16 1.41
C LEU A 101 13.99 3.90 0.16
N ARG A 102 14.80 3.83 -0.90
CA ARG A 102 14.46 4.37 -2.21
C ARG A 102 14.41 3.26 -3.26
N VAL A 103 13.23 3.05 -3.83
CA VAL A 103 12.96 2.06 -4.88
C VAL A 103 12.77 2.77 -6.21
N ARG A 104 13.39 2.26 -7.28
CA ARG A 104 13.17 2.72 -8.65
C ARG A 104 12.59 1.61 -9.50
N ILE A 105 11.46 1.87 -10.13
CA ILE A 105 10.75 0.89 -10.97
C ILE A 105 10.31 1.51 -12.29
N SER A 106 10.15 0.68 -13.32
CA SER A 106 9.59 1.13 -14.59
C SER A 106 8.11 1.52 -14.43
N ALA A 107 7.59 2.37 -15.31
CA ALA A 107 6.17 2.71 -15.33
C ALA A 107 5.26 1.46 -15.45
N ALA A 108 5.71 0.46 -16.20
CA ALA A 108 5.01 -0.81 -16.36
C ALA A 108 4.95 -1.61 -15.06
N ALA A 109 6.07 -1.70 -14.33
CA ALA A 109 6.12 -2.35 -13.02
C ALA A 109 5.28 -1.58 -11.98
N ALA A 110 5.29 -0.25 -12.02
CA ALA A 110 4.45 0.58 -11.17
C ALA A 110 2.94 0.33 -11.39
N ARG A 111 2.48 0.26 -12.66
CA ARG A 111 1.08 -0.14 -12.97
C ARG A 111 0.75 -1.53 -12.43
N ALA A 112 1.64 -2.49 -12.64
CA ALA A 112 1.43 -3.87 -12.19
C ALA A 112 1.38 -3.95 -10.66
N PHE A 113 2.26 -3.22 -9.97
CA PHE A 113 2.27 -3.09 -8.52
C PHE A 113 0.97 -2.46 -8.01
N SER A 114 0.54 -1.31 -8.55
CA SER A 114 -0.70 -0.66 -8.12
C SER A 114 -1.91 -1.57 -8.24
N ARG A 115 -2.07 -2.25 -9.39
CA ARG A 115 -3.14 -3.22 -9.60
C ARG A 115 -3.14 -4.32 -8.52
N ARG A 116 -2.00 -4.98 -8.33
CA ARG A 116 -1.87 -6.07 -7.35
C ARG A 116 -2.06 -5.57 -5.91
N ALA A 117 -1.50 -4.44 -5.56
CA ALA A 117 -1.60 -3.85 -4.22
C ALA A 117 -3.08 -3.61 -3.87
N LEU A 118 -3.86 -3.03 -4.78
CA LEU A 118 -5.29 -2.85 -4.60
C LEU A 118 -6.05 -4.17 -4.49
N GLU A 119 -5.70 -5.18 -5.30
CA GLU A 119 -6.26 -6.54 -5.20
C GLU A 119 -5.97 -7.16 -3.82
N VAL A 120 -4.74 -7.06 -3.31
CA VAL A 120 -4.33 -7.60 -1.99
C VAL A 120 -5.03 -6.84 -0.85
N VAL A 121 -5.12 -5.51 -0.94
CA VAL A 121 -5.85 -4.69 0.03
C VAL A 121 -7.34 -5.08 0.04
N ALA A 122 -7.94 -5.28 -1.13
CA ALA A 122 -9.34 -5.68 -1.29
C ALA A 122 -9.60 -7.13 -0.88
N ALA A 123 -8.60 -8.02 -0.98
CA ALA A 123 -8.67 -9.40 -0.51
C ALA A 123 -8.76 -9.51 1.02
N GLY A 124 -8.54 -8.41 1.75
CA GLY A 124 -8.90 -8.36 3.17
C GLY A 124 -10.40 -8.55 3.39
N ARG A 125 -10.77 -9.17 4.51
CA ARG A 125 -12.16 -9.49 4.87
C ARG A 125 -13.11 -8.29 4.68
N PRO A 126 -14.13 -8.36 3.80
CA PRO A 126 -15.06 -7.26 3.57
C PRO A 126 -15.80 -6.90 4.86
N PRO A 127 -16.12 -5.63 5.13
CA PRO A 127 -16.87 -5.25 6.32
C PRO A 127 -18.31 -5.77 6.23
N CYS A 128 -18.82 -6.25 7.35
CA CYS A 128 -20.21 -6.66 7.50
C CYS A 128 -21.12 -5.45 7.20
N PRO A 129 -22.06 -5.52 6.24
CA PRO A 129 -22.91 -4.38 5.87
C PRO A 129 -23.81 -3.91 7.02
N LEU A 130 -23.97 -4.75 8.04
CA LEU A 130 -24.79 -4.47 9.20
C LEU A 130 -23.99 -3.86 10.36
N CYS A 131 -22.76 -4.29 10.64
CA CYS A 131 -22.03 -3.79 11.83
C CYS A 131 -20.63 -3.23 11.56
N GLY A 132 -20.14 -3.29 10.32
CA GLY A 132 -18.83 -2.75 9.92
C GLY A 132 -17.63 -3.62 10.28
N ARG A 133 -17.80 -4.71 11.04
CA ARG A 133 -16.71 -5.64 11.39
C ARG A 133 -16.31 -6.57 10.23
N PRO A 134 -15.06 -7.01 10.12
CA PRO A 134 -14.62 -7.90 9.02
C PRO A 134 -15.42 -9.21 8.98
N LEU A 135 -15.83 -9.64 7.79
CA LEU A 135 -16.53 -10.91 7.57
C LEU A 135 -15.54 -12.08 7.58
N ASP A 136 -15.74 -13.04 8.48
CA ASP A 136 -14.96 -14.29 8.51
C ASP A 136 -15.37 -15.25 7.38
N PRO A 137 -14.44 -16.08 6.85
CA PRO A 137 -14.73 -17.06 5.80
C PRO A 137 -15.74 -18.14 6.24
N GLU A 138 -15.68 -18.58 7.51
CA GLU A 138 -16.68 -19.50 8.10
C GLU A 138 -18.00 -18.79 8.43
N GLY A 139 -18.05 -17.47 8.26
CA GLY A 139 -19.17 -16.60 8.52
C GLY A 139 -18.96 -15.68 9.74
N HIS A 140 -19.55 -14.49 9.66
CA HIS A 140 -19.56 -13.49 10.74
C HIS A 140 -20.83 -13.51 11.61
N ILE A 141 -20.65 -13.60 12.93
CA ILE A 141 -21.71 -13.42 13.92
C ILE A 141 -21.98 -11.91 14.10
N CYS A 142 -23.00 -11.40 13.41
CA CYS A 142 -23.36 -9.98 13.52
C CYS A 142 -24.12 -9.69 14.82
N VAL A 143 -23.54 -8.83 15.67
CA VAL A 143 -24.20 -8.35 16.89
C VAL A 143 -25.50 -7.58 16.61
N ARG A 144 -25.63 -6.95 15.43
CA ARG A 144 -26.87 -6.25 15.02
C ARG A 144 -27.99 -7.21 14.59
N LEU A 145 -27.70 -8.49 14.36
CA LEU A 145 -28.69 -9.53 14.07
C LEU A 145 -28.96 -10.44 15.28
N ASN A 146 -28.61 -10.02 16.50
CA ASN A 146 -28.66 -10.87 17.70
C ASN A 146 -27.93 -12.22 17.51
N GLY A 147 -26.83 -12.23 16.75
CA GLY A 147 -26.00 -13.40 16.53
C GLY A 147 -26.52 -14.42 15.52
N HIS A 148 -27.55 -14.09 14.72
CA HIS A 148 -28.07 -15.01 13.71
C HIS A 148 -27.10 -15.18 12.54
N HIS A 149 -26.74 -16.44 12.24
CA HIS A 149 -25.94 -16.83 11.08
C HIS A 149 -26.86 -17.30 9.95
N PRO A 150 -26.99 -16.61 8.80
CA PRO A 150 -27.58 -17.20 7.62
C PRO A 150 -26.48 -17.97 6.88
N GLY A 151 -26.08 -19.12 7.42
CA GLY A 151 -25.16 -20.03 6.76
C GLY A 151 -25.94 -20.97 5.83
N GLY A 152 -25.86 -20.74 4.52
CA GLY A 152 -26.16 -21.75 3.50
C GLY A 152 -27.24 -21.36 2.49
N LEU A 153 -26.85 -20.71 1.40
CA LEU A 153 -27.45 -20.97 0.09
C LEU A 153 -26.32 -21.08 -0.93
N THR A 154 -26.08 -22.33 -1.32
CA THR A 154 -25.34 -22.76 -2.50
C THR A 154 -25.91 -22.11 -3.76
N ALA A 155 -25.05 -21.45 -4.55
CA ALA A 155 -25.03 -21.48 -6.01
C ALA A 155 -23.70 -20.88 -6.51
#